data_AF-A0A2H4U6U1-F1
#
_entry.id   AF-A0A2H4U6U1-F1
#
_cell.length_a   1.000
_cell.length_b   1.000
_cell.length_c   1.000
_cell.angle_alpha   90.00
_cell.angle_beta   90.00
_cell.angle_gamma   90.00
#
_symmetry.space_group_name_H-M   'P 1'
#
loop_
_entity.id
_entity.type
_entity.pdbx_description
1 polymer ?
#
loop_
_entity_poly.entity_id
_entity_poly.type
_entity_poly.pdbx_seq_one_letter_code
_entity_poly.pdbx_strand_id
1 'polypeptide(L)'
;MFDKDAIKKELIEGSNIILKRYDEEDVVDSISVMNTKDHVIFLGSLRVYNEMNVKNIEKALENCFEDYGKVSIRSRKVVPCCSLPYFHISFHINVDEVI
;
A
#
# COMPACT_ATOMS: atom_id res chain seq x y z
N MET A 1 -16.77 -16.23 5.49
CA MET A 1 -15.86 -15.71 6.52
C MET A 1 -14.76 -14.98 5.80
N PHE A 2 -14.67 -13.67 6.00
CA PHE A 2 -13.66 -12.82 5.40
C PHE A 2 -12.28 -13.16 6.00
N ASP A 3 -11.34 -13.65 5.19
CA ASP A 3 -10.00 -14.02 5.67
C ASP A 3 -9.04 -12.82 5.59
N LYS A 4 -8.92 -12.12 6.71
CA LYS A 4 -8.09 -10.92 6.86
C LYS A 4 -6.61 -11.23 6.66
N ASP A 5 -6.16 -12.42 7.07
CA ASP A 5 -4.76 -12.80 7.00
C ASP A 5 -4.35 -13.15 5.57
N ALA A 6 -5.26 -13.77 4.81
CA ALA A 6 -5.07 -14.00 3.38
C ALA A 6 -4.93 -12.68 2.62
N ILE A 7 -5.87 -11.74 2.79
CA ILE A 7 -5.83 -10.43 2.13
C ILE A 7 -4.59 -9.66 2.55
N LYS A 8 -4.24 -9.66 3.84
CA LYS A 8 -3.02 -9.02 4.33
C LYS A 8 -1.77 -9.52 3.60
N LYS A 9 -1.67 -10.84 3.39
CA LYS A 9 -0.56 -11.47 2.68
C LYS A 9 -0.56 -11.07 1.20
N GLU A 10 -1.71 -11.08 0.54
CA GLU A 10 -1.85 -10.67 -0.86
C GLU A 10 -1.48 -9.19 -1.08
N LEU A 11 -1.85 -8.30 -0.16
CA LEU A 11 -1.48 -6.88 -0.21
C LEU A 11 0.04 -6.68 -0.04
N ILE A 12 0.67 -7.46 0.84
CA ILE A 12 2.13 -7.44 1.03
C ILE A 12 2.83 -7.93 -0.24
N GLU A 13 2.42 -9.08 -0.77
CA GLU A 13 3.01 -9.67 -1.97
C GLU A 13 2.80 -8.77 -3.20
N GLY A 14 1.58 -8.26 -3.41
CA GLY A 14 1.25 -7.34 -4.49
C GLY A 14 2.07 -6.05 -4.44
N SER A 15 2.22 -5.45 -3.25
CA SER A 15 3.05 -4.25 -3.07
C SER A 15 4.51 -4.52 -3.44
N ASN A 16 5.07 -5.64 -2.98
CA ASN A 16 6.45 -6.01 -3.26
C ASN A 16 6.69 -6.38 -4.73
N ILE A 17 5.72 -6.97 -5.42
CA ILE A 17 5.77 -7.21 -6.87
C ILE A 17 5.80 -5.88 -7.64
N ILE A 18 4.97 -4.91 -7.24
CA ILE A 18 4.95 -3.56 -7.83
C ILE A 18 6.32 -2.89 -7.63
N LEU A 19 6.85 -2.88 -6.41
CA LEU A 19 8.16 -2.27 -6.12
C LEU A 19 9.28 -2.88 -6.98
N LYS A 20 9.34 -4.22 -7.06
CA LYS A 20 10.31 -4.92 -7.91
C LYS A 20 10.17 -4.58 -9.40
N ARG A 21 8.94 -4.42 -9.90
CA ARG A 21 8.69 -4.06 -11.30
C ARG A 21 9.25 -2.68 -11.66
N TYR A 22 9.32 -1.77 -10.70
CA TYR A 22 9.84 -0.42 -10.87
C TYR A 22 11.28 -0.24 -10.35
N ASP A 23 11.96 -1.35 -9.99
CA ASP A 23 13.34 -1.36 -9.48
C ASP A 23 13.51 -0.52 -8.20
N GLU A 24 12.52 -0.54 -7.31
CA GLU A 24 12.59 0.12 -6.00
C GLU A 24 13.15 -0.81 -4.93
N GLU A 25 13.99 -0.26 -4.03
CA GLU A 25 14.71 -1.03 -3.00
C GLU A 25 13.88 -1.32 -1.74
N ASP A 26 12.74 -0.64 -1.55
CA ASP A 26 11.91 -0.82 -0.36
C ASP A 26 11.23 -2.20 -0.33
N VAL A 27 10.90 -2.66 0.88
CA VAL A 27 10.16 -3.91 1.10
C VAL A 27 9.03 -3.63 2.08
N VAL A 28 7.82 -4.01 1.68
CA VAL A 28 6.65 -3.96 2.56
C VAL A 28 6.64 -5.23 3.40
N ASP A 29 6.94 -5.11 4.69
CA ASP A 29 6.97 -6.25 5.63
C ASP A 29 5.63 -6.44 6.38
N SER A 30 4.82 -5.37 6.47
CA SER A 30 3.59 -5.44 7.23
C SER A 30 2.53 -4.49 6.71
N ILE A 31 1.28 -4.92 6.91
CA ILE A 31 0.07 -4.15 6.70
C ILE A 31 -0.68 -4.16 8.03
N SER A 32 -1.09 -2.97 8.48
CA SER A 32 -1.93 -2.83 9.67
C SER A 32 -3.39 -3.02 9.30
N VAL A 33 -4.15 -3.67 10.19
CA VAL A 33 -5.59 -3.90 10.00
C VAL A 33 -6.33 -3.19 11.13
N MET A 34 -7.29 -2.35 10.79
CA MET A 34 -8.17 -1.67 11.73
C MET A 34 -9.61 -2.13 11.48
N ASN A 35 -10.23 -2.73 12.50
CA ASN A 35 -11.63 -3.13 12.44
C ASN A 35 -12.48 -1.98 12.96
N THR A 36 -13.46 -1.55 12.18
CA THR A 36 -14.53 -0.65 12.60
C THR A 36 -15.84 -1.42 12.69
N LYS A 37 -16.92 -0.76 13.12
CA LYS A 37 -18.23 -1.42 13.30
C LYS A 37 -18.78 -2.02 12.00
N ASP A 38 -18.53 -1.33 10.88
CA ASP A 38 -19.14 -1.63 9.58
C ASP A 38 -18.12 -1.99 8.50
N HIS A 39 -16.81 -1.82 8.79
CA HIS A 39 -15.75 -2.00 7.80
C HIS A 39 -14.45 -2.54 8.40
N VAL A 40 -13.68 -3.24 7.56
CA VAL A 40 -12.27 -3.57 7.81
C VAL A 40 -11.39 -2.67 6.95
N ILE A 41 -10.46 -1.96 7.59
CA ILE A 41 -9.54 -1.05 6.91
C ILE A 41 -8.12 -1.63 6.95
N PHE A 42 -7.55 -1.86 5.77
CA PHE A 42 -6.14 -2.23 5.63
C PHE A 42 -5.31 -0.97 5.39
N LEU A 43 -4.20 -0.85 6.10
CA LEU A 43 -3.31 0.31 6.09
C LEU A 43 -1.91 -0.15 5.72
N GLY A 44 -1.40 0.35 4.60
CA GLY A 44 -0.06 0.05 4.12
C GLY A 44 0.73 1.30 3.77
N SER A 45 2.04 1.13 3.75
CA SER A 45 2.94 2.17 3.27
C SER A 45 4.19 1.57 2.65
N LEU A 46 4.72 2.25 1.66
CA LEU A 46 5.99 1.94 1.02
C LEU A 46 6.79 3.21 0.73
N ARG A 47 8.07 3.03 0.44
CA ARG A 47 9.01 4.08 0.07
C ARG A 47 9.36 3.93 -1.40
N VAL A 48 9.37 5.05 -2.10
CA VAL A 48 9.79 5.15 -3.50
C VAL A 48 10.92 6.17 -3.57
N TYR A 49 12.10 5.73 -3.99
CA TYR A 49 13.29 6.57 -4.08
C TYR A 49 13.34 7.30 -5.42
N ASN A 50 12.84 6.69 -6.50
CA ASN A 50 12.79 7.34 -7.80
C ASN A 50 11.49 8.14 -7.99
N GLU A 51 11.61 9.47 -8.03
CA GLU A 51 10.48 10.38 -8.21
C GLU A 51 9.65 10.08 -9.47
N MET A 52 10.28 9.58 -10.54
CA MET A 52 9.59 9.24 -11.80
C MET A 52 8.65 8.04 -11.65
N ASN A 53 8.89 7.17 -10.67
CA ASN A 53 8.09 5.98 -10.43
C ASN A 53 6.83 6.27 -9.60
N VAL A 54 6.81 7.35 -8.82
CA VAL A 54 5.77 7.63 -7.83
C VAL A 54 4.36 7.53 -8.42
N LYS A 55 4.07 8.29 -9.49
CA LYS A 55 2.72 8.31 -10.10
C LYS A 55 2.32 6.96 -10.70
N ASN A 56 3.29 6.21 -11.24
CA ASN A 56 3.06 4.91 -11.84
C ASN A 56 2.81 3.84 -10.77
N ILE A 57 3.53 3.91 -9.64
CA ILE A 57 3.32 3.05 -8.48
C ILE A 57 1.99 3.35 -7.81
N GLU A 58 1.62 4.62 -7.61
CA GLU A 58 0.30 5.00 -7.07
C GLU A 58 -0.82 4.37 -7.91
N LYS A 59 -0.76 4.51 -9.24
CA LYS A 59 -1.76 3.91 -10.13
C LYS A 59 -1.73 2.38 -10.12
N ALA A 60 -0.55 1.77 -10.03
CA ALA A 60 -0.42 0.32 -9.95
C ALA A 60 -1.02 -0.25 -8.65
N LEU A 61 -0.82 0.44 -7.52
CA LEU A 61 -1.43 0.07 -6.24
C LEU A 61 -2.95 0.22 -6.30
N GLU A 62 -3.47 1.31 -6.87
CA GLU A 62 -4.90 1.54 -7.02
C GLU A 62 -5.56 0.42 -7.84
N ASN A 63 -5.03 0.15 -9.04
CA ASN A 63 -5.53 -0.91 -9.91
C ASN A 63 -5.36 -2.33 -9.32
N CYS A 64 -4.29 -2.58 -8.56
CA CYS A 64 -4.05 -3.91 -7.98
C CYS A 64 -4.98 -4.19 -6.81
N PHE A 65 -5.47 -3.14 -6.13
CA PHE A 65 -6.18 -3.27 -4.87
C PHE A 65 -7.65 -2.85 -4.92
N GLU A 66 -8.12 -2.30 -6.04
CA GLU A 66 -9.52 -1.89 -6.23
C GLU A 66 -10.52 -3.03 -6.05
N ASP A 67 -10.12 -4.27 -6.36
CA ASP A 67 -10.95 -5.47 -6.20
C ASP A 67 -11.25 -5.82 -4.74
N TYR A 68 -10.42 -5.38 -3.79
CA TYR A 68 -10.64 -5.64 -2.36
C TYR A 68 -11.62 -4.64 -1.73
N GLY A 69 -11.72 -3.43 -2.29
CA GLY A 69 -12.57 -2.37 -1.73
C GLY A 69 -12.12 -0.97 -2.15
N LYS A 70 -12.62 0.04 -1.44
CA LYS A 70 -12.32 1.43 -1.78
C LYS A 70 -10.89 1.79 -1.38
N VAL A 71 -10.02 1.93 -2.39
CA VAL A 71 -8.63 2.32 -2.22
C VAL A 71 -8.52 3.84 -2.08
N SER A 72 -7.56 4.30 -1.28
CA SER A 72 -7.19 5.69 -1.17
C SER A 72 -5.69 5.79 -0.93
N ILE A 73 -5.02 6.58 -1.76
CA ILE A 73 -3.55 6.68 -1.79
C ILE A 73 -3.14 8.11 -1.52
N ARG A 74 -2.08 8.28 -0.73
CA ARG A 74 -1.44 9.57 -0.47
C ARG A 74 0.06 9.41 -0.52
N SER A 75 0.74 10.32 -1.21
CA SER A 75 2.19 10.40 -1.19
C SER A 75 2.67 11.71 -0.56
N ARG A 76 3.84 11.64 0.06
CA ARG A 76 4.57 12.83 0.54
C ARG A 76 6.06 12.64 0.33
N LYS A 77 6.76 13.70 -0.07
CA LYS A 77 8.23 13.70 -0.11
C LYS A 77 8.78 13.79 1.31
N VAL A 78 9.71 12.91 1.64
CA VAL A 78 10.42 12.88 2.92
C VAL A 78 11.90 13.11 2.64
N VAL A 79 12.48 14.07 3.34
CA VAL A 79 13.92 14.38 3.28
C VAL A 79 14.50 14.13 4.67
N PRO A 80 15.05 12.93 4.94
CA PRO A 80 15.69 12.61 6.20
C PRO A 80 17.00 13.39 6.38
N CYS A 81 17.44 13.57 7.62
CA CYS A 81 18.71 14.23 7.91
C CYS A 81 19.95 13.37 7.56
N CYS A 82 19.81 12.04 7.55
CA CYS A 82 20.93 11.10 7.45
C CYS A 82 20.69 9.94 6.44
N SER A 83 19.72 10.08 5.53
CA SER A 83 19.45 9.07 4.50
C SER A 83 18.90 9.69 3.23
N LEU A 84 18.88 8.90 2.14
CA LEU A 84 18.38 9.35 0.85
C LEU A 84 16.93 9.84 0.96
N PRO A 85 16.57 10.95 0.31
CA PRO A 85 15.19 11.36 0.18
C PRO A 85 14.36 10.27 -0.48
N TYR A 86 13.10 10.15 -0.08
CA TYR A 86 12.16 9.20 -0.66
C TYR A 86 10.74 9.78 -0.62
N PHE A 87 9.86 9.23 -1.44
CA PHE A 87 8.43 9.45 -1.35
C PHE A 87 7.82 8.38 -0.48
N HIS A 88 7.17 8.79 0.60
CA HIS A 88 6.38 7.91 1.43
C HIS A 88 4.98 7.82 0.83
N ILE A 89 4.64 6.67 0.26
CA ILE A 89 3.31 6.39 -0.28
C ILE A 89 2.56 5.57 0.77
N SER A 90 1.44 6.12 1.24
CA SER A 90 0.49 5.45 2.12
C SER A 90 -0.75 5.09 1.33
N PHE A 91 -1.26 3.89 1.55
CA PHE A 91 -2.55 3.47 1.00
C PHE A 91 -3.44 2.91 2.11
N HIS A 92 -4.73 3.10 1.94
CA HIS A 92 -5.74 2.50 2.79
C HIS A 92 -6.87 1.92 1.95
N ILE A 93 -7.30 0.72 2.30
CA ILE A 93 -8.34 -0.03 1.58
C ILE A 93 -9.48 -0.24 2.56
N ASN A 94 -10.64 0.33 2.23
CA ASN A 94 -11.85 0.15 3.02
C ASN A 94 -12.67 -1.00 2.43
N VAL A 95 -12.80 -2.08 3.19
CA VAL A 95 -13.58 -3.26 2.81
C VAL A 95 -14.86 -3.27 3.63
N ASP A 96 -15.99 -3.16 2.94
CA ASP A 96 -17.30 -3.27 3.57
C ASP A 96 -17.50 -4.72 4.01
N GLU A 97 -17.79 -4.95 5.30
CA GLU A 97 -18.22 -6.28 5.72
C GLU A 97 -19.61 -6.51 5.13
N VAL A 98 -19.70 -7.33 4.07
CA VAL A 98 -20.99 -7.87 3.63
C VAL A 98 -21.45 -8.82 4.74
N ILE A 99 -22.42 -8.35 5.52
CA ILE A 99 -23.10 -9.09 6.60
C ILE A 99 -23.74 -10.36 6.04
#